data_AF-A0A0M3J7P1-F1
#
_entry.id   AF-A0A0M3J7P1-F1
#
_cell.length_a   1.000
_cell.length_b   1.000
_cell.length_c   1.000
_cell.angle_alpha   90.00
_cell.angle_beta   90.00
_cell.angle_gamma   90.00
#
_symmetry.space_group_name_H-M   'P 1'
#
loop_
_entity.id
_entity.type
_entity.pdbx_description
1 polymer ?
#
loop_
_entity_poly.entity_id
_entity_poly.type
_entity_poly.pdbx_seq_one_letter_code
_entity_poly.pdbx_strand_id
1 'polypeptide(L)'
;MFRREARLRREYIYRKSCEEKQRAIDEKRKIVKKAVDENRRIPTHLRKDAIELQKAAQWGEQVSSVDDEYRWAGCGDPKIVVTTSREPSA
;
A
#
# COMPACT_ATOMS: atom_id res chain seq x y z
N MET A 1 15.20 -10.82 21.84
CA MET A 1 13.83 -10.48 21.40
C MET A 1 13.75 -9.10 20.74
N PHE A 2 14.28 -8.03 21.37
CA PHE A 2 14.26 -6.65 20.81
C PHE A 2 14.93 -6.44 19.44
N ARG A 3 16.03 -7.14 19.14
CA ARG A 3 16.72 -7.01 17.83
C ARG A 3 15.84 -7.48 16.66
N ARG A 4 15.01 -8.51 16.87
CA ARG A 4 14.10 -9.05 15.85
C ARG A 4 12.99 -8.05 15.54
N GLU A 5 12.36 -7.48 16.57
CA GLU A 5 11.32 -6.46 16.42
C GLU A 5 11.85 -5.19 15.75
N ALA A 6 13.02 -4.72 16.16
CA ALA A 6 13.66 -3.57 15.52
C ALA A 6 13.95 -3.83 14.03
N ARG A 7 14.37 -5.05 13.68
CA ARG A 7 14.58 -5.47 12.29
C ARG A 7 13.27 -5.47 11.50
N LEU A 8 12.24 -6.14 12.01
CA LEU A 8 10.93 -6.23 11.37
C LEU A 8 10.31 -4.84 11.15
N ARG A 9 10.45 -3.92 12.11
CA ARG A 9 9.97 -2.54 11.98
C ARG A 9 10.69 -1.79 10.86
N ARG A 10 12.02 -1.95 10.73
CA ARG A 10 12.79 -1.33 9.64
C ARG A 10 12.40 -1.89 8.28
N GLU A 11 12.26 -3.22 8.19
CA GLU A 11 11.80 -3.90 6.97
C GLU A 11 10.40 -3.41 6.56
N TYR A 12 9.49 -3.24 7.52
CA TYR A 12 8.15 -2.70 7.27
C TYR A 12 8.19 -1.27 6.72
N ILE A 13 8.95 -0.37 7.35
CA ILE A 13 9.07 1.03 6.89
C ILE A 13 9.64 1.06 5.47
N TYR A 14 10.65 0.24 5.19
CA TYR A 14 11.22 0.15 3.85
C TYR A 14 10.18 -0.34 2.84
N ARG A 15 9.44 -1.41 3.16
CA ARG A 15 8.38 -1.94 2.29
C ARG A 15 7.31 -0.89 2.00
N LYS A 16 6.83 -0.17 3.03
CA LYS A 16 5.85 0.91 2.91
C LYS A 16 6.34 2.04 1.99
N SER A 17 7.62 2.40 2.07
CA SER A 17 8.21 3.41 1.19
C SER A 17 8.26 2.97 -0.28
N CYS A 18 8.45 1.68 -0.55
CA CYS A 18 8.39 1.12 -1.90
C CYS A 18 6.95 1.05 -2.40
N GLU A 19 6.00 0.68 -1.54
CA GLU A 19 4.58 0.66 -1.84
C GLU A 19 4.06 2.06 -2.21
N GLU A 20 4.46 3.13 -1.52
CA GLU A 20 4.08 4.50 -1.88
C GLU A 20 4.54 4.88 -3.30
N LYS A 21 5.76 4.51 -3.67
CA LYS A 21 6.28 4.72 -5.03
C LYS A 21 5.48 3.92 -6.06
N GLN A 22 5.12 2.68 -5.72
CA GLN A 22 4.31 1.81 -6.59
C GLN A 22 2.88 2.34 -6.73
N ARG A 23 2.25 2.84 -5.65
CA ARG A 23 0.93 3.46 -5.68
C ARG A 23 0.87 4.63 -6.64
N ALA A 24 1.89 5.50 -6.65
CA ALA A 24 1.98 6.61 -7.60
C ALA A 24 2.07 6.13 -9.07
N ILE A 25 2.74 5.00 -9.32
CA ILE A 25 2.79 4.37 -10.65
C ILE A 25 1.43 3.75 -10.99
N ASP A 26 0.79 3.09 -10.03
CA ASP A 26 -0.51 2.42 -10.23
C ASP A 26 -1.64 3.43 -10.47
N GLU A 27 -1.59 4.61 -9.86
CA GLU A 27 -2.51 5.70 -10.18
C GLU A 27 -2.39 6.13 -11.64
N LYS A 28 -1.15 6.31 -12.14
CA LYS A 28 -0.92 6.60 -13.57
C LYS A 28 -1.44 5.48 -14.46
N ARG A 29 -1.22 4.21 -14.07
CA ARG A 29 -1.75 3.03 -14.79
C ARG A 29 -3.28 3.03 -14.83
N LYS A 30 -3.94 3.33 -13.70
CA LYS A 30 -5.41 3.43 -13.62
C LYS A 30 -5.95 4.51 -14.55
N ILE A 31 -5.30 5.67 -14.63
CA ILE A 31 -5.68 6.75 -15.55
C ILE A 31 -5.56 6.30 -17.01
N VAL A 32 -4.43 5.66 -17.37
CA VAL A 32 -4.23 5.13 -18.73
C VAL A 32 -5.28 4.07 -19.06
N LYS A 33 -5.52 3.12 -18.15
CA LYS A 33 -6.53 2.06 -18.33
C LYS A 33 -7.93 2.65 -18.54
N LYS A 34 -8.33 3.61 -17.69
CA LYS A 34 -9.62 4.31 -17.83
C LYS A 34 -9.75 5.07 -19.15
N ALA A 35 -8.67 5.72 -19.61
CA ALA A 35 -8.68 6.42 -20.90
C ALA A 35 -8.85 5.45 -22.08
N VAL A 36 -8.24 4.26 -22.02
CA VAL A 36 -8.41 3.19 -23.01
C VAL A 36 -9.84 2.65 -22.98
N ASP A 37 -10.39 2.36 -21.80
CA ASP A 37 -11.74 1.82 -21.62
C ASP A 37 -12.82 2.82 -22.09
N GLU A 38 -12.67 4.12 -21.79
CA GLU A 38 -13.58 5.18 -22.22
C GLU A 38 -13.34 5.64 -23.68
N ASN A 39 -12.35 5.06 -24.36
CA ASN A 39 -11.90 5.43 -25.71
C ASN A 39 -11.61 6.94 -25.85
N ARG A 40 -11.09 7.55 -24.78
CA ARG A 40 -10.73 8.97 -24.69
C ARG A 40 -9.24 9.17 -24.96
N ARG A 41 -8.87 10.39 -25.38
CA ARG A 41 -7.47 10.73 -25.60
C ARG A 41 -6.68 10.67 -24.29
N ILE A 42 -5.60 9.89 -24.27
CA ILE A 42 -4.67 9.82 -23.13
C ILE A 42 -4.08 11.22 -22.83
N PRO A 43 -3.99 11.63 -21.56
CA PRO A 43 -3.38 12.90 -21.16
C PRO A 43 -1.97 13.09 -21.74
N THR A 44 -1.64 14.33 -22.14
CA THR A 44 -0.38 14.66 -22.83
C THR A 44 0.87 14.27 -22.07
N HIS A 45 0.85 14.35 -20.73
CA HIS A 45 1.96 14.00 -19.85
C HIS A 45 2.18 12.48 -19.70
N LEU A 46 1.17 11.64 -20.00
CA LEU A 46 1.26 10.18 -19.92
C LEU A 46 1.45 9.52 -21.29
N ARG A 47 1.32 10.25 -22.40
CA ARG A 47 1.36 9.68 -23.77
C ARG A 47 2.67 8.96 -24.11
N LYS A 48 3.81 9.47 -23.65
CA LYS A 48 5.13 8.85 -23.92
C LYS A 48 5.30 7.56 -23.11
N ASP A 49 4.94 7.62 -21.83
CA ASP A 49 5.08 6.51 -20.89
C ASP A 49 3.94 5.48 -21.02
N ALA A 50 2.86 5.81 -21.75
CA ALA A 50 1.66 4.98 -21.87
C ALA A 50 1.96 3.57 -22.38
N ILE A 51 2.90 3.44 -23.34
CA ILE A 51 3.27 2.13 -23.92
C ILE A 51 3.96 1.26 -22.87
N GLU A 52 4.84 1.84 -22.05
CA GLU A 52 5.54 1.13 -20.97
C GLU A 52 4.58 0.79 -19.83
N LEU A 53 3.74 1.75 -19.43
CA LEU A 53 2.72 1.57 -18.41
C LEU A 53 1.69 0.50 -18.80
N GLN A 54 1.30 0.42 -20.08
CA GLN A 54 0.38 -0.59 -20.58
C GLN A 54 1.01 -1.99 -20.60
N LYS A 55 2.27 -2.12 -21.02
CA LYS A 55 3.01 -3.40 -20.94
C LYS A 55 3.16 -3.87 -19.50
N ALA A 56 3.49 -2.95 -18.60
CA ALA A 56 3.61 -3.25 -17.17
C ALA A 56 2.25 -3.52 -16.51
N ALA A 57 1.14 -3.01 -17.06
CA ALA A 57 -0.20 -3.23 -16.54
C ALA A 57 -0.72 -4.67 -16.76
N GLN A 58 -0.20 -5.41 -17.73
CA GLN A 58 -0.54 -6.84 -17.89
C GLN A 58 -0.15 -7.69 -16.68
N TRP A 59 0.83 -7.24 -15.90
CA TRP A 59 1.35 -7.94 -14.73
C TRP A 59 0.92 -7.28 -13.41
N GLY A 60 -0.01 -6.32 -13.44
CA GLY A 60 -0.44 -5.55 -12.28
C GLY A 60 -1.36 -6.34 -11.35
N GLU A 61 -0.85 -6.70 -10.18
CA GLU A 61 -1.54 -7.46 -9.14
C GLU A 61 -2.60 -6.61 -8.41
N GLN A 62 -3.67 -7.26 -7.92
CA GLN A 62 -4.72 -6.63 -7.13
C GLN A 62 -4.15 -6.21 -5.77
N VAL A 63 -4.03 -4.89 -5.54
CA VAL A 63 -3.65 -4.37 -4.22
C VAL A 63 -4.79 -4.63 -3.25
N SER A 64 -4.56 -5.49 -2.26
CA SER A 64 -5.52 -5.73 -1.17
C SER A 64 -5.76 -4.44 -0.39
N SER A 65 -7.02 -4.10 -0.14
CA SER A 65 -7.41 -2.88 0.59
C SER A 65 -7.15 -2.94 2.11
N VAL A 66 -6.67 -4.08 2.63
CA VAL A 66 -6.50 -4.31 4.06
C VAL A 66 -5.14 -3.78 4.52
N ASP A 67 -5.13 -3.06 5.64
CA ASP A 67 -3.90 -2.57 6.27
C ASP A 67 -2.98 -3.72 6.67
N ASP A 68 -1.70 -3.58 6.33
CA ASP A 68 -0.70 -4.63 6.51
C ASP A 68 -0.43 -4.94 7.99
N GLU A 69 -0.60 -3.97 8.90
CA GLU A 69 -0.46 -4.17 10.35
C GLU A 69 -1.49 -5.15 10.92
N TYR A 70 -2.67 -5.19 10.31
CA TYR A 70 -3.81 -6.01 10.75
C TYR A 70 -4.11 -7.16 9.78
N ARG A 71 -3.16 -7.51 8.91
CA ARG A 71 -3.33 -8.56 7.90
C ARG A 71 -3.75 -9.92 8.47
N TRP A 72 -3.38 -10.20 9.73
CA TRP A 72 -3.70 -11.44 10.45
C TRP A 72 -4.85 -11.27 11.46
N ALA A 73 -5.61 -10.18 11.38
CA ALA A 73 -6.79 -9.98 12.20
C ALA A 73 -7.78 -11.15 11.98
N GLY A 74 -8.29 -11.70 13.07
CA GLY A 74 -9.19 -12.86 13.04
C GLY A 74 -8.51 -14.23 13.12
N CYS A 75 -7.17 -14.32 13.02
CA CYS A 75 -6.46 -15.58 13.26
C CYS A 75 -6.31 -15.93 14.75
N GLY A 76 -6.44 -14.94 15.64
CA GLY A 76 -6.36 -15.15 17.09
C GLY A 76 -6.95 -13.98 17.87
N ASP A 77 -7.39 -14.28 19.10
CA ASP A 77 -8.05 -13.30 19.96
C ASP A 77 -7.06 -12.25 20.47
N PRO A 78 -7.36 -10.94 20.31
CA PRO A 78 -6.48 -9.88 20.77
C PRO A 78 -6.45 -9.82 22.31
N LYS A 79 -5.24 -9.72 22.88
CA LYS A 79 -5.03 -9.49 24.32
C LYS A 79 -4.72 -8.02 24.55
N ILE A 80 -5.74 -7.28 25.00
CA ILE A 80 -5.66 -5.83 25.19
C ILE A 80 -5.47 -5.55 26.68
N VAL A 81 -4.51 -4.68 27.00
CA VAL A 81 -4.29 -4.20 28.37
C VAL A 81 -4.71 -2.74 28.44
N VAL A 82 -5.64 -2.42 29.34
CA VAL A 82 -6.04 -1.04 29.63
C VAL A 82 -5.24 -0.57 30.84
N THR A 83 -4.41 0.45 30.67
CA THR A 83 -3.62 1.04 31.76
C THR A 83 -4.03 2.50 31.97
N THR A 84 -4.07 2.93 33.22
CA THR A 84 -4.24 4.34 33.57
C THR A 84 -2.89 5.07 33.62
N SER A 85 -2.92 6.39 33.83
CA SER A 85 -1.73 7.17 34.18
C SER A 85 -1.12 6.69 35.50
N ARG A 86 0.08 7.21 35.81
CA ARG A 86 0.79 6.91 37.07
C ARG A 86 -0.03 7.24 38.32
N GLU A 87 -0.86 8.29 38.24
CA GLU A 87 -1.78 8.73 39.29
C GLU A 87 -3.18 8.92 38.67
N PRO A 88 -4.03 7.89 38.70
CA PRO A 88 -5.41 8.01 38.23
C PRO A 88 -6.30 8.69 39.27
N SER A 89 -7.27 9.47 38.80
CA SER A 89 -8.41 9.87 39.63
C SER A 89 -9.37 8.70 39.83
N ALA A 90 -10.10 8.71 40.95
CA ALA A 90 -11.19 7.79 41.23
C ALA A 90 -12.44 8.10 40.37
#